data_AF-A0A8T0E8Q7-F1
#
_entry.id   AF-A0A8T0E8Q7-F1
#
_cell.length_a   1.000
_cell.length_b   1.000
_cell.length_c   1.000
_cell.angle_alpha   90.00
_cell.angle_beta   90.00
_cell.angle_gamma   90.00
#
_symmetry.space_group_name_H-M   'P 1'
#
loop_
_entity.id
_entity.type
_entity.pdbx_description
1 polymer ?
#
loop_
_entity_poly.entity_id
_entity_poly.type
_entity_poly.pdbx_seq_one_letter_code
_entity_poly.pdbx_strand_id
1 'polypeptide(L)'
;MVIIRLVVGPDTSPRGCNIEGEEDSREFGSSASFYFDATEEKWKNNYKMYSYVTKELPSLINQEFPNNGKCGISGHSMGGHGALIIALRNPEKYASVSAFAPNTNPSAGIIGQMVLTGYLGSIAVPGQTGMQPY
;
A
#
# COMPACT_ATOMS: atom_id res chain seq x y z
N MET A 1 24.68 -11.38 12.54
CA MET A 1 23.51 -12.27 12.67
C MET A 1 22.35 -11.45 13.23
N VAL A 2 21.28 -11.25 12.48
CA VAL A 2 20.05 -10.61 12.98
C VAL A 2 19.08 -11.73 13.31
N ILE A 3 18.68 -11.83 14.58
CA ILE A 3 17.62 -12.75 14.99
C ILE A 3 16.31 -12.01 14.80
N ILE A 4 15.51 -12.41 13.81
CA ILE A 4 14.15 -11.91 13.63
C ILE A 4 13.29 -12.47 14.76
N ARG A 5 12.72 -11.59 15.58
CA ARG A 5 11.92 -12.00 16.74
C ARG A 5 10.42 -12.04 16.46
N LEU A 6 9.96 -11.29 15.46
CA LEU A 6 8.56 -11.20 15.06
C LEU A 6 8.48 -10.93 13.55
N VAL A 7 7.60 -11.65 12.87
CA VAL A 7 7.22 -11.40 11.47
C VAL A 7 5.71 -11.16 11.45
N VAL A 8 5.29 -10.07 10.80
CA VAL A 8 3.87 -9.73 10.66
C VAL A 8 3.54 -9.65 9.18
N GLY A 9 2.52 -10.40 8.76
CA GLY A 9 1.94 -10.34 7.43
C GLY A 9 0.51 -9.81 7.48
N PRO A 10 0.27 -8.51 7.30
CA PRO A 10 -1.08 -7.97 7.23
C PRO A 10 -1.80 -8.37 5.94
N ASP A 11 -3.12 -8.24 5.95
CA ASP A 11 -3.91 -8.32 4.72
C ASP A 11 -3.57 -7.15 3.76
N THR A 12 -4.08 -7.24 2.55
CA THR A 12 -3.71 -6.40 1.39
C THR A 12 -4.75 -5.33 1.06
N SER A 13 -5.92 -5.37 1.70
CA SER A 13 -7.00 -4.38 1.58
C SER A 13 -7.89 -4.47 2.83
N PRO A 14 -8.78 -3.49 3.07
CA PRO A 14 -9.92 -3.72 3.95
C PRO A 14 -10.81 -4.86 3.41
N ARG A 15 -11.63 -5.46 4.28
CA ARG A 15 -12.52 -6.59 3.97
C ARG A 15 -13.94 -6.31 4.43
N GLY A 16 -14.92 -6.86 3.70
CA GLY A 16 -16.34 -6.77 4.07
C GLY A 16 -16.90 -5.35 4.03
N CYS A 17 -16.37 -4.49 3.16
CA CYS A 17 -16.82 -3.10 3.04
C CYS A 17 -18.13 -2.97 2.25
N ASN A 18 -18.44 -3.95 1.41
CA ASN A 18 -19.60 -3.98 0.52
C ASN A 18 -19.67 -2.73 -0.39
N ILE A 19 -18.52 -2.28 -0.86
CA ILE A 19 -18.42 -1.15 -1.79
C ILE A 19 -18.63 -1.69 -3.19
N GLU A 20 -19.58 -1.11 -3.93
CA GLU A 20 -19.84 -1.47 -5.32
C GLU A 20 -18.53 -1.45 -6.13
N GLY A 21 -18.26 -2.51 -6.90
CA GLY A 21 -17.06 -2.59 -7.73
C GLY A 21 -15.76 -2.97 -7.02
N GLU A 22 -15.78 -3.24 -5.71
CA GLU A 22 -14.56 -3.67 -5.00
C GLU A 22 -14.14 -5.11 -5.31
N GLU A 23 -15.04 -5.93 -5.86
CA GLU A 23 -14.80 -7.33 -6.20
C GLU A 23 -14.77 -7.58 -7.73
N ASP A 24 -14.91 -6.52 -8.54
CA ASP A 24 -15.09 -6.65 -10.00
C ASP A 24 -13.78 -6.94 -10.75
N SER A 25 -12.63 -6.62 -10.14
CA SER A 25 -11.29 -6.73 -10.73
C SER A 25 -10.31 -7.35 -9.74
N ARG A 26 -9.28 -8.04 -10.26
CA ARG A 26 -8.18 -8.57 -9.43
C ARG A 26 -7.10 -7.51 -9.18
N GLU A 27 -7.13 -6.45 -9.98
CA GLU A 27 -6.16 -5.37 -10.01
C GLU A 27 -6.59 -4.16 -9.17
N PHE A 28 -7.84 -4.10 -8.72
CA PHE A 28 -8.43 -2.98 -8.00
C PHE A 28 -9.44 -3.46 -6.94
N GLY A 29 -9.65 -2.68 -5.88
CA GLY A 29 -10.53 -3.04 -4.77
C GLY A 29 -9.92 -4.09 -3.83
N SER A 30 -10.70 -5.10 -3.49
CA SER A 30 -10.36 -6.19 -2.59
C SER A 30 -9.07 -6.89 -3.03
N SER A 31 -8.14 -7.04 -2.09
CA SER A 31 -6.78 -7.56 -2.30
C SER A 31 -5.84 -6.68 -3.12
N ALA A 32 -6.26 -5.46 -3.49
CA ALA A 32 -5.53 -4.58 -4.39
C ALA A 32 -5.57 -3.10 -3.96
N SER A 33 -5.24 -2.81 -2.69
CA SER A 33 -5.24 -1.44 -2.15
C SER A 33 -4.05 -0.56 -2.58
N PHE A 34 -2.98 -1.19 -3.07
CA PHE A 34 -1.69 -0.57 -3.37
C PHE A 34 -1.03 0.19 -2.20
N TYR A 35 -1.47 -0.05 -0.96
CA TYR A 35 -0.94 0.58 0.25
C TYR A 35 -1.02 2.12 0.21
N PHE A 36 -2.10 2.65 -0.35
CA PHE A 36 -2.43 4.08 -0.30
C PHE A 36 -3.46 4.37 0.79
N ASP A 37 -3.57 5.66 1.12
CA ASP A 37 -4.79 6.21 1.71
C ASP A 37 -5.57 6.87 0.56
N ALA A 38 -6.69 6.25 0.18
CA ALA A 38 -7.52 6.75 -0.91
C ALA A 38 -8.14 8.11 -0.59
N THR A 39 -8.28 8.96 -1.60
CA THR A 39 -8.88 10.29 -1.50
C THR A 39 -10.23 10.38 -2.22
N GLU A 40 -10.46 9.52 -3.22
CA GLU A 40 -11.74 9.44 -3.92
C GLU A 40 -12.87 9.01 -2.98
N GLU A 41 -14.02 9.70 -3.06
CA GLU A 41 -15.14 9.61 -2.10
C GLU A 41 -15.62 8.18 -1.84
N LYS A 42 -15.65 7.36 -2.90
CA LYS A 42 -16.10 5.96 -2.84
C LYS A 42 -15.21 5.08 -1.97
N TRP A 43 -13.91 5.39 -1.89
CA TRP A 43 -12.88 4.53 -1.30
C TRP A 43 -12.30 5.10 0.00
N LYS A 44 -12.29 6.43 0.14
CA LYS A 44 -11.55 7.17 1.17
C LYS A 44 -11.83 6.76 2.61
N ASN A 45 -13.01 6.20 2.90
CA ASN A 45 -13.39 5.84 4.27
C ASN A 45 -12.75 4.52 4.72
N ASN A 46 -12.55 3.58 3.79
CA ASN A 46 -12.14 2.20 4.10
C ASN A 46 -10.72 1.90 3.59
N TYR A 47 -10.34 2.41 2.42
CA TYR A 47 -9.07 2.12 1.76
C TYR A 47 -7.95 3.03 2.30
N LYS A 48 -7.61 2.84 3.58
CA LYS A 48 -6.57 3.59 4.31
C LYS A 48 -5.37 2.71 4.68
N MET A 49 -4.89 1.94 3.71
CA MET A 49 -3.88 0.91 3.95
C MET A 49 -2.51 1.49 4.27
N TYR A 50 -2.19 2.70 3.80
CA TYR A 50 -0.97 3.38 4.23
C TYR A 50 -1.03 3.71 5.73
N SER A 51 -2.11 4.34 6.19
CA SER A 51 -2.30 4.67 7.61
C SER A 51 -2.39 3.41 8.47
N TYR A 52 -3.06 2.36 8.01
CA TYR A 52 -3.14 1.08 8.71
C TYR A 52 -1.75 0.47 8.95
N VAL A 53 -0.94 0.31 7.89
CA VAL A 53 0.39 -0.34 7.98
C VAL A 53 1.42 0.53 8.70
N THR A 54 1.30 1.86 8.65
CA THR A 54 2.31 2.77 9.22
C THR A 54 1.99 3.31 10.62
N LYS A 55 0.75 3.17 11.10
CA LYS A 55 0.31 3.73 12.38
C LYS A 55 -0.46 2.71 13.21
N GLU A 56 -1.62 2.26 12.73
CA GLU A 56 -2.56 1.45 13.52
C GLU A 56 -1.96 0.10 13.88
N LEU A 57 -1.54 -0.66 12.88
CA LEU A 57 -1.00 -2.01 13.06
C LEU A 57 0.31 -1.99 13.89
N PRO A 58 1.31 -1.13 13.62
CA PRO A 58 2.48 -1.01 14.48
C PRO A 58 2.14 -0.65 15.93
N SER A 59 1.16 0.24 16.15
CA SER A 59 0.72 0.60 17.50
C SER A 59 0.17 -0.62 18.25
N LEU A 60 -0.69 -1.40 17.59
CA LEU A 60 -1.26 -2.63 18.17
C LEU A 60 -0.17 -3.67 18.44
N ILE A 61 0.73 -3.92 17.49
CA ILE A 61 1.85 -4.86 17.68
C ILE A 61 2.71 -4.47 18.89
N ASN A 62 2.97 -3.17 19.04
CA ASN A 62 3.79 -2.67 20.15
C ASN A 62 3.11 -2.79 21.51
N GLN A 63 1.79 -2.84 21.56
CA GLN A 63 1.02 -3.06 22.78
C GLN A 63 0.95 -4.55 23.14
N GLU A 64 0.74 -5.42 22.13
CA GLU A 64 0.42 -6.83 22.35
C GLU A 64 1.66 -7.74 22.38
N PHE A 65 2.76 -7.36 21.71
CA PHE A 65 3.93 -8.23 21.54
C PHE A 65 5.23 -7.59 22.03
N PRO A 66 6.06 -8.32 22.80
CA PRO A 66 7.38 -7.85 23.19
C PRO A 66 8.25 -7.54 21.98
N ASN A 67 8.68 -6.29 21.83
CA ASN A 67 9.61 -5.86 20.80
C ASN A 67 10.56 -4.78 21.32
N ASN A 68 11.59 -4.46 20.54
CA ASN A 68 12.65 -3.53 20.91
C ASN A 68 12.56 -2.19 20.15
N GLY A 69 11.42 -1.89 19.53
CA GLY A 69 11.18 -0.69 18.74
C GLY A 69 11.92 -0.63 17.40
N LYS A 70 12.73 -1.64 17.02
CA LYS A 70 13.38 -1.69 15.71
C LYS A 70 12.54 -2.53 14.75
N CYS A 71 12.23 -1.98 13.58
CA CYS A 71 11.55 -2.73 12.53
C CYS A 71 12.28 -2.61 11.18
N GLY A 72 12.12 -3.65 10.36
CA GLY A 72 12.37 -3.60 8.92
C GLY A 72 11.05 -3.84 8.19
N ILE A 73 10.97 -3.43 6.93
CA ILE A 73 9.81 -3.68 6.08
C ILE A 73 10.21 -4.40 4.81
N SER A 74 9.39 -5.36 4.39
CA SER A 74 9.62 -6.07 3.13
C SER A 74 8.29 -6.41 2.48
N GLY A 75 8.32 -6.65 1.17
CA GLY A 75 7.12 -7.07 0.45
C GLY A 75 7.41 -7.60 -0.95
N HIS A 76 6.37 -8.16 -1.57
CA HIS A 76 6.41 -8.74 -2.90
C HIS A 76 5.44 -8.01 -3.85
N SER A 77 5.85 -7.71 -5.09
CA SER A 77 5.00 -7.07 -6.11
C SER A 77 4.35 -5.76 -5.61
N MET A 78 3.02 -5.70 -5.49
CA MET A 78 2.30 -4.58 -4.85
C MET A 78 2.79 -4.33 -3.42
N GLY A 79 3.05 -5.37 -2.64
CA GLY A 79 3.68 -5.27 -1.31
C GLY A 79 5.10 -4.74 -1.38
N GLY A 80 5.84 -5.05 -2.44
CA GLY A 80 7.18 -4.50 -2.68
C GLY A 80 7.13 -3.00 -2.97
N HIS A 81 6.14 -2.56 -3.76
CA HIS A 81 5.83 -1.15 -3.95
C HIS A 81 5.54 -0.47 -2.60
N GLY A 82 4.60 -1.02 -1.82
CA GLY A 82 4.23 -0.49 -0.51
C GLY A 82 5.43 -0.39 0.44
N ALA A 83 6.24 -1.44 0.54
CA ALA A 83 7.43 -1.47 1.38
C ALA A 83 8.43 -0.36 1.03
N LEU A 84 8.73 -0.17 -0.26
CA LEU A 84 9.64 0.88 -0.72
C LEU A 84 9.08 2.28 -0.45
N ILE A 85 7.82 2.54 -0.82
CA ILE A 85 7.20 3.86 -0.62
C ILE A 85 7.10 4.20 0.88
N ILE A 86 6.67 3.25 1.70
CA ILE A 86 6.54 3.44 3.15
C ILE A 86 7.90 3.72 3.78
N ALA A 87 8.93 2.94 3.45
CA ALA A 87 10.27 3.17 3.99
C ALA A 87 10.84 4.54 3.57
N LEU A 88 10.70 4.91 2.29
CA LEU A 88 11.20 6.19 1.78
C LEU A 88 10.47 7.40 2.36
N ARG A 89 9.17 7.28 2.68
CA ARG A 89 8.37 8.35 3.31
C ARG A 89 8.52 8.43 4.82
N ASN A 90 9.12 7.42 5.46
CA ASN A 90 9.32 7.35 6.92
C ASN A 90 10.74 6.83 7.24
N PRO A 91 11.80 7.51 6.76
CA PRO A 91 13.18 7.00 6.83
C PRO A 91 13.67 6.74 8.26
N GLU A 92 13.09 7.43 9.25
CA GLU A 92 13.41 7.26 10.67
C GLU A 92 12.75 6.03 11.31
N LYS A 93 11.68 5.49 10.71
CA LYS A 93 10.91 4.38 11.30
C LYS A 93 11.51 3.02 11.00
N TYR A 94 12.05 2.83 9.79
CA TYR A 94 12.46 1.51 9.31
C TYR A 94 13.98 1.42 9.20
N ALA A 95 14.59 0.51 9.97
CA ALA A 95 16.03 0.29 9.96
C ALA A 95 16.54 -0.35 8.66
N SER A 96 15.65 -0.98 7.90
CA SER A 96 15.96 -1.59 6.60
C SER A 96 14.68 -1.78 5.77
N VAL A 97 14.86 -1.83 4.46
CA VAL A 97 13.81 -2.19 3.50
C VAL A 97 14.35 -3.18 2.48
N SER A 98 13.54 -4.17 2.11
CA SER A 98 13.79 -5.06 0.98
C SER A 98 12.52 -5.30 0.16
N ALA A 99 12.66 -5.77 -1.07
CA ALA A 99 11.50 -6.08 -1.90
C ALA A 99 11.81 -7.20 -2.90
N PHE A 100 10.80 -8.02 -3.20
CA PHE A 100 10.84 -9.07 -4.21
C PHE A 100 9.93 -8.69 -5.38
N ALA A 101 10.49 -8.59 -6.59
CA ALA A 101 9.75 -8.18 -7.80
C ALA A 101 8.83 -6.94 -7.60
N PRO A 102 9.30 -5.84 -6.99
CA PRO A 102 8.45 -4.69 -6.69
C PRO A 102 7.89 -4.02 -7.95
N ASN A 103 6.65 -3.56 -7.89
CA ASN A 103 6.15 -2.58 -8.86
C ASN A 103 6.73 -1.18 -8.52
N THR A 104 7.89 -0.87 -9.08
CA THR A 104 8.66 0.35 -8.73
C THR A 104 8.14 1.62 -9.40
N ASN A 105 7.35 1.51 -10.47
CA ASN A 105 6.87 2.66 -11.23
C ASN A 105 5.42 2.46 -11.72
N PRO A 106 4.43 2.40 -10.82
CA PRO A 106 3.04 2.11 -11.19
C PRO A 106 2.45 3.18 -12.12
N SER A 107 2.89 4.44 -12.05
CA SER A 107 2.36 5.52 -12.90
C SER A 107 2.73 5.40 -14.38
N ALA A 108 3.71 4.56 -14.74
CA ALA A 108 4.10 4.35 -16.14
C ALA A 108 3.28 3.25 -16.83
N GLY A 109 2.58 2.39 -16.08
CA GLY A 109 1.81 1.27 -16.63
C GLY A 109 0.31 1.56 -16.64
N ILE A 110 -0.41 1.05 -17.65
CA ILE A 110 -1.86 1.23 -17.79
C ILE A 110 -2.62 0.81 -16.52
N ILE A 111 -2.31 -0.38 -15.97
CA ILE A 111 -2.95 -0.88 -14.75
C ILE A 111 -2.66 0.04 -13.56
N GLY A 112 -1.41 0.48 -13.38
CA GLY A 112 -1.06 1.33 -12.25
C GLY A 112 -1.67 2.73 -12.37
N GLN A 113 -1.80 3.28 -13.58
CA GLN A 113 -2.53 4.54 -13.81
C GLN A 113 -4.02 4.40 -13.48
N MET A 114 -4.66 3.30 -13.91
CA MET A 114 -6.06 3.00 -13.56
C MET A 114 -6.25 2.94 -12.05
N VAL A 115 -5.40 2.20 -11.35
CA VAL A 115 -5.47 2.06 -9.89
C VAL A 115 -5.24 3.39 -9.18
N LEU A 116 -4.19 4.11 -9.56
CA LEU A 116 -3.88 5.42 -8.98
C LEU A 116 -5.03 6.39 -9.19
N THR A 117 -5.61 6.41 -10.39
CA THR A 117 -6.76 7.27 -10.70
C THR A 117 -7.99 6.88 -9.89
N GLY A 118 -8.27 5.58 -9.75
CA GLY A 118 -9.41 5.07 -9.01
C GLY A 118 -9.37 5.40 -7.50
N TYR A 119 -8.18 5.40 -6.88
CA TYR A 119 -8.06 5.70 -5.44
C TYR A 119 -7.71 7.17 -5.14
N LEU A 120 -6.91 7.82 -5.98
CA LEU A 120 -6.32 9.14 -5.71
C LEU A 120 -6.88 10.26 -6.60
N GLY A 121 -7.73 9.93 -7.56
CA GLY A 121 -8.26 10.87 -8.54
C GLY A 121 -7.28 11.15 -9.68
N SER A 122 -7.57 12.17 -10.49
CA SER A 122 -6.78 12.49 -11.68
C SER A 122 -5.29 12.70 -11.35
N ILE A 123 -4.43 11.81 -11.86
CA ILE A 123 -2.99 11.94 -11.76
C ILE A 123 -2.45 12.75 -12.94
N ALA A 124 -1.73 13.85 -12.67
CA ALA A 124 -0.97 14.51 -13.71
C ALA A 124 0.25 13.64 -14.05
N VAL A 125 0.24 12.95 -15.20
CA VAL A 125 1.41 12.22 -15.69
C VAL A 125 2.24 13.17 -16.55
N PRO A 126 3.48 13.54 -16.15
CA PRO A 126 4.33 14.37 -16.99
C PRO A 126 4.58 13.66 -18.33
N GLY A 127 4.18 14.29 -19.44
CA GLY A 127 4.43 13.79 -20.79
C GLY A 127 3.33 12.94 -21.43
N GLN A 128 2.16 12.74 -20.80
CA GLN A 128 1.00 12.12 -21.44
C GLN A 128 -0.19 13.07 -21.49
N THR A 129 -0.26 13.88 -22.54
CA THR A 129 -1.49 14.56 -22.94
C THR A 129 -2.34 13.61 -23.79
N GLY A 130 -3.48 13.14 -23.28
CA GLY A 130 -4.58 12.71 -24.16
C GLY A 130 -5.04 11.25 -24.13
N MET A 131 -4.78 10.45 -23.09
CA MET A 131 -5.57 9.21 -22.91
C MET A 131 -6.74 9.47 -21.97
N GLN A 132 -7.95 9.33 -22.52
CA GLN A 132 -9.20 9.36 -21.78
C GLN A 132 -9.23 8.20 -20.77
N PRO A 133 -9.72 8.40 -19.54
CA PRO A 133 -10.05 7.28 -18.67
C PRO A 133 -11.20 6.48 -19.30
N TYR A 134 -11.09 5.14 -19.28
CA TYR A 134 -12.21 4.24 -19.58
C TYR A 134 -13.28 4.35 -18.50
#